data_AF-A0AAD4WRF9-F1
#
_entry.id   AF-A0AAD4WRF9-F1
#
_cell.length_a   1.000
_cell.length_b   1.000
_cell.length_c   1.000
_cell.angle_alpha   90.00
_cell.angle_beta   90.00
_cell.angle_gamma   90.00
#
_symmetry.space_group_name_H-M   'P 1'
#
loop_
_entity.id
_entity.type
_entity.pdbx_description
1 polymer ?
#
loop_
_entity_poly.entity_id
_entity_poly.type
_entity_poly.pdbx_seq_one_letter_code
_entity_poly.pdbx_strand_id
1 'polypeptide(L)'
;MGILEKLPNLTTLNLKNQAFKENTKILVFSKEGFPSLQYLFVNGMFGITKWRVEEGAMPRLCRLNVVFCFGWTTLPDGLRYLTNLRELTIIGMCRELHRRIQEDGEDFYKIQHVPSLVIGESLQ
;
A
#
# COMPACT_ATOMS: atom_id res chain seq x y z
N MET A 1 -8.88 -2.35 10.04
CA MET A 1 -7.75 -3.19 10.48
C MET A 1 -7.81 -3.55 11.97
N GLY A 2 -8.98 -3.51 12.61
CA GLY A 2 -9.20 -4.11 13.93
C GLY A 2 -8.51 -3.32 15.05
N ILE A 3 -8.00 -4.02 16.06
CA ILE A 3 -7.29 -3.35 17.16
C ILE A 3 -5.89 -2.85 16.76
N LEU A 4 -5.30 -3.43 15.70
CA LEU A 4 -3.92 -3.11 15.27
C LEU A 4 -3.77 -1.64 14.87
N GLU A 5 -4.76 -1.07 14.18
CA GLU A 5 -4.72 0.33 13.75
C GLU A 5 -4.80 1.34 14.90
N LYS A 6 -5.18 0.89 16.10
CA LYS A 6 -5.26 1.74 17.30
C LYS A 6 -4.00 1.70 18.17
N LEU A 7 -3.03 0.85 17.83
CA LEU A 7 -1.82 0.69 18.63
C LEU A 7 -0.94 1.95 18.52
N PRO A 8 -0.76 2.73 19.61
CA PRO A 8 -0.15 4.06 19.53
C PRO A 8 1.36 4.01 19.28
N ASN A 9 2.01 2.88 19.57
CA ASN A 9 3.46 2.71 19.44
C ASN A 9 3.86 1.74 18.33
N LEU A 10 2.91 1.29 17.49
CA LEU A 10 3.22 0.40 16.38
C LEU A 10 3.93 1.18 15.26
N THR A 11 5.24 1.01 15.14
CA THR A 11 6.08 1.71 14.15
C THR A 11 6.32 0.89 12.88
N THR A 12 6.21 -0.43 12.98
CA THR A 12 6.45 -1.35 11.86
C THR A 12 5.32 -2.37 11.80
N LEU A 13 4.75 -2.53 10.60
CA LEU A 13 3.72 -3.52 10.33
C LEU A 13 4.10 -4.33 9.10
N ASN A 14 4.10 -5.65 9.26
CA ASN A 14 4.36 -6.60 8.18
C ASN A 14 3.11 -7.45 7.97
N LEU A 15 2.43 -7.24 6.85
CA LEU A 15 1.27 -7.99 6.43
C LEU A 15 1.70 -8.97 5.34
N LYS A 16 1.66 -10.26 5.64
CA LYS A 16 1.98 -11.33 4.68
C LYS A 16 0.73 -12.10 4.28
N ASN A 17 0.86 -12.97 3.30
CA ASN A 17 -0.16 -13.92 2.91
C ASN A 17 -0.79 -14.60 4.16
N GLN A 18 -2.09 -14.87 4.11
CA GLN A 18 -2.89 -15.44 5.21
C GLN A 18 -3.03 -14.56 6.48
N ALA A 19 -2.59 -13.30 6.46
CA ALA A 19 -2.84 -12.37 7.58
C ALA A 19 -4.34 -12.07 7.80
N PHE A 20 -5.18 -12.32 6.79
CA PHE A 20 -6.62 -12.07 6.82
C PHE A 20 -7.42 -13.34 6.51
N LYS A 21 -8.66 -13.38 7.00
CA LYS A 21 -9.61 -14.47 6.70
C LYS A 21 -9.83 -14.59 5.19
N GLU A 22 -10.08 -15.81 4.71
CA GLU A 22 -10.21 -16.15 3.28
C GLU A 22 -11.26 -15.30 2.53
N ASN A 23 -12.31 -14.84 3.22
CA ASN A 23 -13.36 -14.00 2.67
C ASN A 23 -13.01 -12.50 2.63
N THR A 24 -11.83 -12.09 3.11
CA THR A 24 -11.41 -10.69 3.11
C THR A 24 -11.00 -10.26 1.70
N LYS A 25 -11.79 -9.36 1.09
CA LYS A 25 -11.54 -8.84 -0.27
C LYS A 25 -10.98 -7.43 -0.31
N ILE A 26 -11.15 -6.66 0.76
CA ILE A 26 -10.79 -5.24 0.81
C ILE A 26 -9.91 -4.99 2.03
N LEU A 27 -8.73 -4.39 1.80
CA LEU A 27 -7.86 -3.89 2.84
C LEU A 27 -8.13 -2.40 3.06
N VAL A 28 -8.43 -1.96 4.27
CA VAL A 28 -8.71 -0.55 4.56
C VAL A 28 -7.76 -0.04 5.64
N PHE A 29 -7.01 1.02 5.30
CA PHE A 29 -6.29 1.85 6.25
C PHE A 29 -7.16 3.06 6.57
N SER A 30 -7.80 3.02 7.74
CA SER A 30 -8.80 4.01 8.14
C SER A 30 -8.19 5.33 8.55
N LYS A 31 -8.98 6.41 8.43
CA LYS A 31 -8.66 7.72 8.99
C LYS A 31 -8.27 7.59 10.46
N GLU A 32 -7.22 8.32 10.88
CA GLU A 32 -6.64 8.28 12.23
C GLU A 32 -6.03 6.91 12.64
N GLY A 33 -6.09 5.91 11.75
CA GLY A 33 -5.45 4.62 11.96
C GLY A 33 -3.93 4.72 11.85
N PHE A 34 -3.25 3.92 12.66
CA PHE A 34 -1.79 3.74 12.67
C PHE A 34 -1.02 5.07 12.90
N PRO A 35 -1.26 5.77 14.03
CA PRO A 35 -0.73 7.13 14.25
C PRO A 35 0.80 7.21 14.28
N SER A 36 1.48 6.11 14.63
CA SER A 36 2.94 6.04 14.75
C SER A 36 3.63 5.15 13.72
N LEU A 37 2.89 4.60 12.76
CA LEU A 37 3.44 3.67 11.78
C LEU A 37 4.38 4.39 10.81
N GLN A 38 5.61 3.89 10.71
CA GLN A 38 6.68 4.42 9.85
C GLN A 38 6.97 3.47 8.69
N TYR A 39 6.86 2.17 8.93
CA TYR A 39 7.21 1.12 7.97
C TYR A 39 6.04 0.17 7.75
N LEU A 40 5.55 0.11 6.52
CA LEU A 40 4.52 -0.85 6.11
C LEU A 40 5.07 -1.76 5.02
N PHE A 41 5.04 -3.06 5.27
CA PHE A 41 5.36 -4.09 4.29
C PHE A 41 4.12 -4.93 4.03
N VAL A 42 3.68 -5.00 2.78
CA VAL A 42 2.54 -5.79 2.32
C VAL A 42 3.04 -6.78 1.28
N ASN A 43 2.85 -8.08 1.54
CA ASN A 43 3.33 -9.14 0.67
C ASN A 43 2.31 -10.26 0.47
N GLY A 44 2.06 -10.65 -0.77
CA GLY A 44 1.31 -11.86 -1.09
C GLY A 44 -0.18 -11.78 -0.76
N MET A 45 -0.81 -10.62 -0.96
CA MET A 45 -2.24 -10.41 -0.66
C MET A 45 -3.17 -10.98 -1.74
N PHE A 46 -3.02 -12.26 -2.08
CA PHE A 46 -3.70 -12.88 -3.22
C PHE A 46 -5.25 -12.89 -3.12
N GLY A 47 -5.79 -12.98 -1.90
CA GLY A 47 -7.24 -12.96 -1.67
C GLY A 47 -7.88 -11.57 -1.71
N ILE A 48 -7.06 -10.51 -1.62
CA ILE A 48 -7.51 -9.12 -1.52
C ILE A 48 -7.43 -8.48 -2.91
N THR A 49 -8.58 -7.99 -3.39
CA THR A 49 -8.69 -7.40 -4.73
C THR A 49 -8.68 -5.87 -4.70
N LYS A 50 -8.90 -5.26 -3.53
CA LYS A 50 -8.87 -3.81 -3.38
C LYS A 50 -8.18 -3.42 -2.09
N TRP A 51 -7.55 -2.25 -2.11
CA TRP A 51 -7.06 -1.60 -0.91
C TRP A 51 -7.44 -0.13 -0.93
N ARG A 52 -7.67 0.44 0.26
CA ARG A 52 -8.11 1.82 0.46
C ARG A 52 -7.24 2.46 1.52
N VAL A 53 -6.80 3.68 1.24
CA VAL A 53 -6.17 4.57 2.20
C VAL A 53 -7.11 5.75 2.36
N GLU A 54 -7.64 5.94 3.57
CA GLU A 54 -8.47 7.09 3.89
C GLU A 54 -7.60 8.31 4.22
N GLU A 55 -8.13 9.51 3.99
CA GLU A 55 -7.43 10.74 4.35
C GLU A 55 -7.19 10.78 5.86
N GLY A 56 -5.93 11.05 6.26
CA GLY A 56 -5.50 11.01 7.66
C GLY A 56 -5.07 9.63 8.17
N ALA A 57 -5.05 8.60 7.33
CA ALA A 57 -4.45 7.31 7.68
C ALA A 57 -2.91 7.39 7.69
N MET A 58 -2.27 6.67 8.62
CA MET A 58 -0.82 6.48 8.68
C MET A 58 0.00 7.77 8.52
N PRO A 59 -0.25 8.82 9.32
CA PRO A 59 0.32 10.16 9.08
C PRO A 59 1.85 10.21 9.14
N ARG A 60 2.51 9.21 9.75
CA ARG A 60 3.97 9.13 9.92
C ARG A 60 4.65 8.13 8.99
N LEU A 61 3.91 7.54 8.03
CA LEU A 61 4.47 6.51 7.17
C LEU A 61 5.56 7.11 6.28
N CYS A 62 6.77 6.56 6.37
CA CYS A 62 7.92 7.00 5.58
C CYS A 62 8.39 5.97 4.56
N ARG A 63 8.08 4.69 4.76
CA ARG A 63 8.41 3.60 3.81
C ARG A 63 7.23 2.66 3.61
N LEU A 64 6.89 2.42 2.35
CA LEU A 64 5.87 1.47 1.93
C LEU A 64 6.44 0.49 0.91
N ASN A 65 6.33 -0.80 1.21
CA ASN A 65 6.68 -1.87 0.29
C ASN A 65 5.44 -2.71 -0.01
N VAL A 66 5.09 -2.84 -1.29
CA VAL A 66 3.99 -3.67 -1.79
C VAL A 66 4.56 -4.69 -2.76
N VAL A 67 4.45 -5.97 -2.42
CA VAL A 67 5.12 -7.04 -3.15
C VAL A 67 4.14 -8.19 -3.41
N PHE A 68 4.12 -8.74 -4.63
CA PHE A 68 3.32 -9.92 -4.99
C PHE A 68 1.82 -9.80 -4.64
N CYS A 69 1.21 -8.63 -4.84
CA CYS A 69 -0.21 -8.40 -4.55
C CYS A 69 -1.03 -8.35 -5.85
N PHE A 70 -1.13 -9.49 -6.55
CA PHE A 70 -1.70 -9.57 -7.91
C PHE A 70 -3.15 -9.12 -8.07
N GLY A 71 -3.95 -9.20 -7.01
CA GLY A 71 -5.34 -8.74 -7.03
C GLY A 71 -5.49 -7.22 -7.12
N TRP A 72 -4.42 -6.46 -6.86
CA TRP A 72 -4.48 -5.00 -6.86
C TRP A 72 -4.17 -4.49 -8.25
N THR A 73 -5.22 -4.15 -9.00
CA THR A 73 -5.10 -3.65 -10.38
C THR A 73 -4.94 -2.13 -10.46
N THR A 74 -5.21 -1.41 -9.36
CA THR A 74 -5.07 0.06 -9.27
C THR A 74 -4.43 0.48 -7.94
N LEU A 75 -3.88 1.69 -7.90
CA LEU A 75 -3.49 2.35 -6.64
C LEU A 75 -4.66 3.15 -6.05
N PRO A 76 -4.84 3.19 -4.72
CA PRO A 76 -5.85 4.01 -4.09
C PRO A 76 -5.44 5.47 -4.15
N ASP A 77 -6.39 6.35 -4.45
CA ASP A 77 -6.16 7.79 -4.51
C ASP A 77 -5.55 8.32 -3.21
N GLY A 78 -5.87 7.69 -2.07
CA GLY A 78 -5.37 8.09 -0.77
C GLY A 78 -3.86 8.01 -0.56
N LEU A 79 -3.09 7.35 -1.46
CA LEU A 79 -1.63 7.43 -1.42
C LEU A 79 -1.13 8.88 -1.56
N ARG A 80 -1.87 9.74 -2.26
CA ARG A 80 -1.53 11.18 -2.40
C ARG A 80 -1.51 11.94 -1.07
N TYR A 81 -2.18 11.42 -0.04
CA TYR A 81 -2.26 12.05 1.28
C TYR A 81 -1.09 11.66 2.19
N LEU A 82 -0.24 10.70 1.77
CA LEU A 82 0.90 10.22 2.55
C LEU A 82 2.11 11.13 2.35
N THR A 83 2.01 12.38 2.77
CA THR A 83 3.02 13.43 2.53
C THR A 83 4.39 13.16 3.18
N ASN A 84 4.46 12.28 4.18
CA ASN A 84 5.70 11.84 4.81
C ASN A 84 6.35 10.64 4.12
N LEU A 85 5.71 10.05 3.10
CA LEU A 85 6.24 8.90 2.38
C LEU A 85 7.50 9.30 1.62
N ARG A 86 8.62 8.64 1.94
CA ARG A 86 9.93 8.87 1.33
C ARG A 86 10.31 7.79 0.35
N GLU A 87 9.91 6.58 0.64
CA GLU A 87 10.26 5.39 -0.13
C GLU A 87 9.03 4.56 -0.43
N LEU A 88 8.85 4.26 -1.71
CA LEU A 88 7.81 3.36 -2.20
C LEU A 88 8.43 2.31 -3.11
N THR A 89 8.27 1.05 -2.72
CA THR A 89 8.64 -0.11 -3.53
C THR A 89 7.39 -0.88 -3.95
N ILE A 90 7.21 -1.07 -5.26
CA ILE A 90 6.12 -1.87 -5.84
C ILE A 90 6.74 -2.91 -6.78
N ILE A 91 6.67 -4.20 -6.43
CA ILE A 91 7.37 -5.27 -7.17
C ILE A 91 6.47 -6.49 -7.36
N GLY A 92 6.57 -7.15 -8.53
CA GLY A 92 5.89 -8.41 -8.79
C GLY A 92 4.37 -8.27 -8.78
N MET A 93 3.88 -7.16 -9.34
CA MET A 93 2.45 -6.87 -9.45
C MET A 93 1.89 -7.37 -10.79
N CYS A 94 0.56 -7.38 -10.91
CA CYS A 94 -0.08 -7.70 -12.18
C CYS A 94 0.25 -6.65 -13.26
N ARG A 95 0.21 -7.06 -14.52
CA ARG A 95 0.56 -6.20 -15.67
C ARG A 95 -0.28 -4.93 -15.74
N GLU A 96 -1.56 -5.01 -15.40
CA GLU A 96 -2.46 -3.85 -15.42
C GLU A 96 -1.98 -2.78 -14.44
N LEU A 97 -1.73 -3.12 -13.17
CA LEU A 97 -1.20 -2.14 -12.22
C LEU A 97 0.16 -1.62 -12.67
N HIS A 98 1.06 -2.50 -13.11
CA HIS A 98 2.39 -2.11 -13.56
C HIS A 98 2.33 -1.06 -14.67
N ARG A 99 1.41 -1.18 -15.64
CA ARG A 99 1.19 -0.18 -16.71
C ARG A 99 0.69 1.15 -16.15
N ARG A 100 -0.25 1.12 -15.19
CA ARG A 100 -0.89 2.32 -14.64
C ARG A 100 0.06 3.16 -13.79
N ILE A 101 1.13 2.58 -13.24
CA ILE A 101 2.07 3.27 -12.34
C ILE A 101 3.37 3.71 -13.02
N GLN A 102 3.52 3.49 -14.33
CA GLN A 102 4.60 4.11 -15.11
C GLN A 102 4.40 5.63 -15.18
N GLU A 103 5.43 6.40 -15.54
CA GLU A 103 5.40 7.89 -15.52
C GLU A 103 4.24 8.51 -16.31
N ASP A 104 3.82 7.88 -17.42
CA ASP A 104 2.69 8.27 -18.27
C ASP A 104 1.36 7.55 -17.91
N GLY A 105 1.40 6.73 -16.87
CA GLY A 105 0.31 5.88 -16.43
C GLY A 105 -0.78 6.60 -15.62
N GLU A 106 -2.00 6.08 -15.71
CA GLU A 106 -3.21 6.65 -15.09
C GLU A 106 -3.13 6.84 -13.57
N ASP A 107 -2.30 6.04 -12.88
CA ASP A 107 -2.17 6.05 -11.42
C ASP A 107 -0.87 6.72 -10.94
N PHE A 108 0.03 7.15 -11.84
CA PHE A 108 1.32 7.74 -11.46
C PHE A 108 1.18 8.97 -10.58
N TYR A 109 0.16 9.78 -10.85
CA TYR A 109 -0.10 11.01 -10.09
C TYR A 109 -0.32 10.77 -8.59
N LYS A 110 -0.66 9.54 -8.20
CA LYS A 110 -0.89 9.11 -6.81
C LYS A 110 0.41 8.87 -6.06
N ILE A 111 1.53 8.69 -6.76
CA ILE A 111 2.84 8.33 -6.21
C ILE A 111 3.98 9.25 -6.65
N GLN A 112 3.76 10.14 -7.63
CA GLN A 112 4.76 11.09 -8.14
C GLN A 112 5.39 12.01 -7.07
N HIS A 113 4.74 12.16 -5.91
CA HIS A 113 5.23 12.99 -4.80
C HIS A 113 6.30 12.27 -3.94
N VAL A 114 6.50 10.97 -4.15
CA VAL A 114 7.44 10.15 -3.36
C VAL A 114 8.85 10.28 -3.94
N PRO A 115 9.85 10.74 -3.17
CA PRO A 115 11.22 10.97 -3.67
C PRO A 115 11.95 9.74 -4.18
N SER A 116 11.71 8.56 -3.58
CA SER A 116 12.35 7.30 -3.98
C SER A 116 11.29 6.30 -4.40
N LEU A 117 11.21 6.05 -5.71
CA LEU A 117 10.33 5.08 -6.33
C LEU A 117 11.14 3.90 -6.87
N VAL A 118 10.76 2.69 -6.45
CA VAL A 118 11.28 1.44 -7.01
C VAL A 118 10.11 0.64 -7.56
N ILE A 119 10.00 0.60 -8.89
CA ILE A 119 8.99 -0.19 -9.60
C ILE A 119 9.70 -1.38 -10.25
N GLY A 120 9.44 -2.58 -9.75
CA GLY A 120 9.98 -3.83 -10.31
C GLY A 120 9.10 -4.38 -11.42
N GLU A 121 9.65 -5.30 -12.21
CA GLU A 121 8.95 -5.90 -13.35
C GLU A 121 7.63 -6.58 -12.94
N SER A 122 6.65 -6.55 -13.86
CA SER A 122 5.42 -7.32 -13.74
C SER A 122 5.69 -8.81 -13.96
N LEU A 123 5.04 -9.69 -13.20
CA LEU A 123 5.04 -11.12 -13.51
C LEU A 123 3.91 -11.43 -14.52
N GLN A 124 4.18 -12.38 -15.43
CA GLN A 124 3.30 -12.77 -16.55
C GLN A 124 1.97 -13.34 -16.07
#